data_AF-A0A971VRU0-F1
#
_entry.id   AF-A0A971VRU0-F1
#
_cell.length_a   1.000
_cell.length_b   1.000
_cell.length_c   1.000
_cell.angle_alpha   90.00
_cell.angle_beta   90.00
_cell.angle_gamma   90.00
#
_symmetry.space_group_name_H-M   'P 1'
#
loop_
_entity.id
_entity.type
_entity.pdbx_description
1 polymer ?
#
loop_
_entity_poly.entity_id
_entity_poly.type
_entity_poly.pdbx_seq_one_letter_code
_entity_poly.pdbx_strand_id
1 'polypeptide(L)' 'MTQKRKEELKEALPILKDAYDIIEAVFSDEESAYIDTPEEFYDTDEYEEMENAVTQLEEILYQIEEAMESLKELLE' A
#
# COMPACT_ATOMS: atom_id res chain seq x y z
N MET A 1 -8.29 -0.18 27.65
CA MET A 1 -8.37 -1.44 26.86
C MET A 1 -8.01 -2.62 27.77
N THR A 2 -8.57 -3.82 27.57
CA THR A 2 -8.15 -5.00 28.36
C THR A 2 -6.88 -5.59 27.77
N GLN A 3 -6.11 -6.33 28.58
CA GLN A 3 -4.88 -7.00 28.12
C GLN A 3 -5.15 -7.92 26.93
N LYS A 4 -6.21 -8.74 27.00
CA LYS A 4 -6.65 -9.61 25.91
C LYS A 4 -6.92 -8.83 24.61
N ARG A 5 -7.61 -7.69 24.69
CA ARG A 5 -7.89 -6.84 23.52
C ARG A 5 -6.62 -6.21 22.95
N LYS A 6 -5.65 -5.84 23.80
CA LYS A 6 -4.33 -5.37 23.35
C LYS A 6 -3.56 -6.49 22.62
N GLU A 7 -3.64 -7.73 23.09
CA GLU A 7 -3.00 -8.89 22.46
C GLU A 7 -3.61 -9.20 21.10
N GLU A 8 -4.94 -9.21 20.98
CA GLU A 8 -5.65 -9.38 19.69
C GLU A 8 -5.24 -8.29 18.68
N LEU A 9 -5.06 -7.04 19.13
CA LEU A 9 -4.60 -5.95 18.27
C LEU A 9 -3.12 -6.08 17.87
N LYS A 10 -2.27 -6.66 18.71
CA LYS A 10 -0.86 -6.92 18.35
C LYS A 10 -0.74 -7.95 17.23
N GLU A 11 -1.68 -8.89 17.13
CA GLU A 11 -1.73 -9.85 16.03
C GLU A 11 -2.08 -9.20 14.68
N ALA A 12 -2.72 -8.02 14.68
CA ALA A 12 -3.03 -7.30 13.45
C ALA A 12 -1.80 -6.63 12.80
N LEU A 13 -0.79 -6.23 13.58
CA LEU A 13 0.43 -5.59 13.07
C LEU A 13 1.17 -6.42 12.01
N PRO A 14 1.50 -7.71 12.23
CA PRO A 14 2.15 -8.52 11.21
C PRO A 14 1.26 -8.70 9.98
N ILE A 15 -0.06 -8.80 10.13
CA ILE A 15 -0.98 -8.93 8.99
C ILE A 15 -0.99 -7.67 8.13
N LEU A 16 -0.99 -6.48 8.76
CA LEU A 16 -0.87 -5.21 8.05
C LEU A 16 0.48 -5.10 7.34
N LYS A 17 1.56 -5.58 7.96
CA LYS A 17 2.88 -5.60 7.33
C LYS A 17 2.93 -6.56 6.14
N ASP A 18 2.37 -7.76 6.26
CA ASP A 18 2.28 -8.71 5.14
C ASP A 18 1.46 -8.14 3.98
N ALA A 19 0.35 -7.45 4.28
CA ALA A 19 -0.46 -6.76 3.27
C ALA A 19 0.33 -5.65 2.57
N TYR A 20 1.06 -4.83 3.34
CA TYR A 20 1.94 -3.79 2.81
C TYR A 20 2.96 -4.39 1.85
N ASP A 21 3.69 -5.43 2.26
CA ASP A 21 4.77 -6.02 1.46
C ASP A 21 4.27 -6.60 0.13
N ILE A 22 3.06 -7.19 0.11
CA ILE A 22 2.42 -7.67 -1.12
C ILE A 22 2.08 -6.51 -2.06
N ILE A 23 1.50 -5.44 -1.51
CA ILE A 23 1.07 -4.28 -2.29
C ILE A 23 2.29 -3.51 -2.81
N GLU A 24 3.35 -3.37 -2.01
CA GLU A 24 4.61 -2.71 -2.37
C GLU A 24 5.28 -3.42 -3.55
N ALA A 25 5.28 -4.76 -3.55
CA ALA A 25 5.81 -5.53 -4.68
C ALA A 25 5.04 -5.24 -5.99
N VAL A 26 3.70 -5.21 -5.94
CA VAL A 26 2.87 -4.90 -7.12
C VAL A 26 3.03 -3.44 -7.55
N PHE A 27 3.07 -2.52 -6.59
CA PHE A 27 3.33 -1.09 -6.86
C PHE A 27 4.66 -0.90 -7.59
N SER A 28 5.73 -1.54 -7.12
CA SER A 28 7.05 -1.44 -7.74
C SER A 28 7.07 -1.95 -9.18
N ASP A 29 6.33 -3.04 -9.46
CA ASP A 29 6.22 -3.60 -10.81
C ASP A 29 5.41 -2.66 -11.72
N GLU A 30 4.28 -2.12 -11.23
CA GLU A 30 3.40 -1.24 -11.98
C GLU A 30 4.05 0.13 -12.26
N GLU A 31 4.72 0.72 -11.26
CA GLU A 31 5.45 1.98 -11.40
C GLU A 31 6.58 1.84 -12.43
N SER A 32 7.31 0.72 -12.42
CA SER A 32 8.33 0.43 -13.41
C SER A 32 7.74 0.36 -14.82
N ALA A 33 6.61 -0.35 -14.98
CA ALA A 33 5.93 -0.46 -16.28
C ALA A 33 5.40 0.91 -16.77
N TYR A 34 4.85 1.71 -15.86
CA TYR A 34 4.36 3.06 -16.16
C TYR A 34 5.49 3.97 -16.65
N ILE A 35 6.61 4.02 -15.92
CA ILE A 35 7.79 4.84 -16.28
C ILE A 35 8.41 4.40 -17.60
N ASP A 36 8.43 3.10 -17.87
CA ASP A 36 9.02 2.54 -19.09
C ASP A 36 8.11 2.64 -20.32
N THR A 37 6.88 3.17 -20.17
CA THR A 37 5.94 3.31 -21.30
C THR A 37 6.48 4.31 -22.33
N PRO A 38 6.53 3.96 -23.63
CA PRO A 38 6.97 4.91 -24.66
C PRO A 38 5.99 6.08 -24.84
N GLU A 39 6.54 7.28 -25.10
CA GLU A 39 5.76 8.54 -25.22
C GLU A 39 4.59 8.46 -26.23
N GLU A 40 4.72 7.65 -27.27
CA GLU A 40 3.66 7.45 -28.28
C GLU A 40 2.38 6.80 -27.74
N PHE A 41 2.42 6.23 -26.53
CA PHE A 41 1.27 5.61 -25.87
C PHE A 41 0.66 6.45 -24.75
N TYR A 42 1.19 7.64 -24.45
CA TYR A 42 0.71 8.47 -23.32
C TYR A 42 -0.75 8.93 -23.46
N ASP A 43 -1.26 9.06 -24.68
CA ASP A 43 -2.65 9.46 -24.95
C ASP A 43 -3.64 8.27 -24.97
N THR A 44 -3.22 7.08 -24.51
CA THR A 44 -4.06 5.88 -24.51
C THR A 44 -4.77 5.68 -23.18
N ASP A 45 -5.95 5.06 -23.24
CA ASP A 45 -6.70 4.65 -22.04
C ASP A 45 -5.86 3.72 -21.15
N GLU A 46 -5.00 2.88 -21.75
CA GLU A 46 -4.11 1.98 -21.02
C GLU A 46 -3.09 2.76 -20.16
N TYR A 47 -2.51 3.84 -20.68
CA TYR A 47 -1.57 4.68 -19.91
C TYR A 47 -2.27 5.40 -18.73
N GLU A 48 -3.48 5.90 -18.95
CA GLU A 48 -4.29 6.52 -17.87
C GLU A 48 -4.67 5.49 -16.79
N GLU A 49 -4.99 4.25 -17.18
CA GLU A 49 -5.25 3.16 -16.23
C GLU A 49 -4.02 2.82 -15.38
N MET A 50 -2.83 2.80 -15.99
CA MET A 50 -1.55 2.58 -15.28
C MET A 50 -1.25 3.71 -14.29
N GLU A 51 -1.37 4.98 -14.72
CA GLU A 51 -1.16 6.15 -13.83
C GLU A 51 -2.10 6.09 -12.61
N ASN A 52 -3.38 5.76 -12.85
CA ASN A 52 -4.37 5.62 -11.80
C ASN A 52 -4.06 4.45 -10.87
N ALA A 53 -3.63 3.30 -11.41
CA ALA A 53 -3.23 2.14 -10.61
C ALA A 53 -2.05 2.47 -9.68
N VAL A 54 -0.98 3.08 -10.21
CA VAL A 54 0.19 3.53 -9.43
C VAL A 54 -0.24 4.49 -8.32
N THR A 55 -1.07 5.50 -8.66
CA THR A 55 -1.55 6.50 -7.69
C THR A 55 -2.36 5.86 -6.56
N GLN A 56 -3.28 4.94 -6.89
CA GLN A 56 -4.11 4.27 -5.88
C GLN A 56 -3.29 3.32 -5.00
N LEU A 57 -2.33 2.61 -5.58
CA LEU A 57 -1.44 1.72 -4.82
C LEU A 57 -0.56 2.51 -3.85
N GLU A 58 -0.01 3.65 -4.27
CA GLU A 58 0.75 4.55 -3.40
C GLU A 58 -0.11 5.04 -2.21
N GLU A 59 -1.35 5.47 -2.49
CA GLU A 59 -2.28 5.91 -1.45
C GLU A 59 -2.59 4.78 -0.44
N ILE A 60 -2.80 3.56 -0.92
CA ILE A 60 -3.06 2.39 -0.05
C ILE A 60 -1.84 2.09 0.84
N LEU A 61 -0.62 2.13 0.29
CA LEU A 61 0.60 1.90 1.07
C LEU A 61 0.73 2.93 2.20
N TYR A 62 0.51 4.21 1.90
CA TYR A 62 0.50 5.28 2.89
C TYR A 62 -0.54 5.04 4.00
N GLN A 63 -1.77 4.68 3.62
CA GLN A 63 -2.84 4.39 4.59
C GLN A 63 -2.51 3.20 5.50
N ILE A 64 -1.86 2.15 4.97
CA ILE A 64 -1.45 0.99 5.78
C ILE A 64 -0.33 1.39 6.76
N GLU A 65 0.63 2.22 6.34
CA GLU A 65 1.66 2.75 7.23
C GLU A 65 1.07 3.58 8.36
N GLU A 66 0.21 4.55 8.05
CA GLU A 66 -0.49 5.36 9.06
C GLU A 66 -1.30 4.49 10.04
N ALA A 67 -1.97 3.45 9.54
CA ALA A 67 -2.71 2.50 10.37
C ALA A 67 -1.78 1.71 11.31
N MET A 68 -0.62 1.25 10.81
CA MET A 68 0.37 0.56 11.63
C MET A 68 0.96 1.48 12.71
N GLU A 69 1.27 2.73 12.38
CA GLU A 69 1.78 3.72 13.34
C GLU A 69 0.75 4.04 14.42
N SER A 70 -0.47 4.37 14.01
CA SER A 70 -1.59 4.64 14.91
C SER A 70 -1.86 3.46 15.85
N LEU A 71 -1.75 2.23 15.35
CA LEU A 71 -1.93 1.02 16.14
C LEU A 71 -0.79 0.79 17.14
N LYS A 72 0.46 1.08 16.75
CA LYS A 72 1.62 1.03 17.65
C LYS A 72 1.46 2.03 18.79
N GLU A 73 1.14 3.29 18.48
CA GLU A 73 0.90 4.35 19.48
C GLU A 73 -0.21 3.98 20.47
N LEU A 74 -1.30 3.36 19.99
CA LEU A 74 -2.40 2.90 20.84
C LEU A 74 -2.01 1.76 21.80
N LEU A 75 -1.01 0.96 21.42
CA LEU A 75 -0.60 -0.24 22.14
C LEU A 75 0.48 0.01 23.20
N GLU A 76 1.24 1.11 23.09
CA GLU A 76 2.08 1.66 24.15
C GLU A 76 1.29 1.88 25.47
#